data_AF-A0A653ZU83-F1
#
_entry.id   AF-A0A653ZU83-F1
#
_cell.length_a   1.000
_cell.length_b   1.000
_cell.length_c   1.000
_cell.angle_alpha   90.00
_cell.angle_beta   90.00
_cell.angle_gamma   90.00
#
_symmetry.space_group_name_H-M   'P 1'
#
loop_
_entity.id
_entity.type
_entity.pdbx_description
1 polymer ?
#
loop_
_entity_poly.entity_id
_entity_poly.type
_entity_poly.pdbx_seq_one_letter_code
_entity_poly.pdbx_strand_id
1 'polypeptide(L)'
;MNFIKNYDTIWRHLIDETNENLVPIFDLSNFLIEKTEEGIPLLELLPPPIFQTKIMSGKSIDILDTISSGEMQLITSISSILYHLSNLNSVEEEKGILVKYNYANIILDEIELYFHPEYQRNYIHRLLKDLKSFKFPEIHGINILIISHSPFILSDIPKQNTLFLEVDNNFSVSKEYPSDNTFGENIHEILSNGFFLEETMGAFAKSKVTEFLEFEKYNEDNKTQYKERREEFANLIDLIGENVIRQILKNHLEDLDNKYFDKKDDLEQISKEITRLEILKKKIEDA
;
A
#
# COMPACT_ATOMS: atom_id res chain seq x y z
N MET A 1 26.99 22.90 0.32
CA MET A 1 25.90 23.28 1.26
C MET A 1 25.23 24.53 0.70
N ASN A 2 24.08 24.37 0.03
CA ASN A 2 23.41 25.45 -0.73
C ASN A 2 23.12 26.70 0.11
N PHE A 3 22.83 26.53 1.40
CA PHE A 3 22.68 27.64 2.34
C PHE A 3 23.90 28.52 2.42
N ILE A 4 25.11 27.95 2.58
CA ILE A 4 26.33 28.77 2.68
C ILE A 4 26.59 29.51 1.36
N LYS A 5 26.35 28.85 0.23
CA LYS A 5 26.50 29.44 -1.11
C LYS A 5 25.60 30.66 -1.30
N ASN A 6 24.37 30.57 -0.81
CA ASN A 6 23.33 31.58 -1.04
C ASN A 6 22.89 32.31 0.25
N TYR A 7 23.71 32.28 1.31
CA TYR A 7 23.32 32.82 2.61
C TYR A 7 23.13 34.33 2.54
N ASP A 8 24.16 35.04 2.06
CA ASP A 8 24.16 36.50 1.97
C ASP A 8 23.18 37.02 0.91
N THR A 9 22.93 36.24 -0.15
CA THR A 9 22.04 36.64 -1.26
C THR A 9 20.56 36.40 -0.99
N ILE A 10 20.21 35.40 -0.17
CA ILE A 10 18.81 34.98 0.04
C ILE A 10 18.43 35.17 1.50
N TRP A 11 19.10 34.42 2.36
CA TRP A 11 18.63 34.18 3.72
C TRP A 11 18.89 35.38 4.62
N ARG A 12 20.00 36.09 4.42
CA ARG A 12 20.32 37.30 5.18
C ARG A 12 19.26 38.39 5.02
N HIS A 13 18.83 38.66 3.79
CA HIS A 13 17.81 39.69 3.52
C HIS A 13 16.45 39.31 4.10
N LEU A 14 16.04 38.05 3.96
CA LEU A 14 14.73 37.58 4.44
C LEU A 14 14.67 37.41 5.97
N ILE A 15 15.79 37.05 6.60
CA ILE A 15 15.87 36.78 8.05
C ILE A 15 16.16 38.07 8.83
N ASP A 16 17.07 38.94 8.37
CA ASP A 16 17.43 40.17 9.09
C ASP A 16 16.30 41.23 9.05
N GLU A 17 15.37 41.15 8.09
CA GLU A 17 14.21 42.04 8.01
C GLU A 17 13.12 41.70 9.03
N THR A 18 13.15 40.51 9.65
CA THR A 18 12.10 40.05 10.56
C THR A 18 12.67 39.70 11.94
N ASN A 19 12.24 40.44 12.97
CA ASN A 19 12.66 40.22 14.36
C ASN A 19 12.36 38.82 14.93
N GLU A 20 11.62 37.97 14.20
CA GLU A 20 11.12 36.67 14.66
C GLU A 20 11.55 35.47 13.79
N ASN A 21 12.51 35.64 12.85
CA ASN A 21 12.92 34.59 11.89
C ASN A 21 11.74 34.04 11.06
N LEU A 22 10.72 34.86 10.79
CA LEU A 22 9.52 34.47 10.04
C LEU A 22 9.51 35.18 8.70
N VAL A 23 9.62 34.42 7.62
CA VAL A 23 9.59 34.97 6.26
C VAL A 23 8.17 34.87 5.68
N PRO A 24 7.55 35.98 5.24
CA PRO A 24 6.26 35.92 4.56
C PRO A 24 6.33 35.07 3.28
N ILE A 25 5.37 34.16 3.11
CA ILE A 25 5.34 33.23 1.96
C ILE A 25 5.29 33.99 0.62
N PHE A 26 4.58 35.12 0.57
CA PHE A 26 4.47 35.91 -0.65
C PHE A 26 5.82 36.49 -1.10
N ASP A 27 6.57 37.04 -0.15
CA ASP A 27 7.89 37.63 -0.43
C ASP A 27 8.90 36.54 -0.81
N LEU A 28 8.88 35.42 -0.09
CA LEU A 28 9.68 34.24 -0.45
C LEU A 28 9.32 33.74 -1.86
N SER A 29 8.03 33.63 -2.20
CA SER A 29 7.59 33.16 -3.51
C SER A 29 8.08 34.06 -4.63
N ASN A 30 7.94 35.38 -4.49
CA ASN A 30 8.40 36.33 -5.50
C ASN A 30 9.92 36.24 -5.70
N PHE A 31 10.66 36.16 -4.60
CA PHE A 31 12.11 36.00 -4.63
C PHE A 31 12.55 34.72 -5.33
N LEU A 32 11.91 33.58 -5.01
CA LEU A 32 12.20 32.30 -5.64
C LEU A 32 11.91 32.33 -7.14
N ILE A 33 10.81 32.96 -7.56
CA ILE A 33 10.45 33.11 -8.98
C ILE A 33 11.52 33.94 -9.69
N GLU A 34 11.88 35.12 -9.17
CA GLU A 34 12.90 35.98 -9.77
C GLU A 34 14.24 35.25 -9.95
N LYS A 35 14.71 34.54 -8.93
CA LYS A 35 15.99 33.82 -8.97
C LYS A 35 15.96 32.59 -9.88
N THR A 36 14.81 31.93 -10.00
CA THR A 36 14.66 30.84 -10.96
C THR A 36 14.61 31.33 -12.41
N GLU A 37 14.05 32.53 -12.66
CA GLU A 37 14.11 33.20 -13.97
C GLU A 37 15.54 33.64 -14.33
N GLU A 38 16.37 34.00 -13.34
CA GLU A 38 17.82 34.24 -13.51
C GLU A 38 18.63 32.96 -13.80
N GLY A 39 17.97 31.78 -13.78
CA GLY A 39 18.57 30.50 -14.12
C GLY A 39 19.14 29.71 -12.95
N ILE A 40 18.95 30.17 -11.70
CA ILE A 40 19.37 29.41 -10.51
C ILE A 40 18.33 28.31 -10.24
N PRO A 41 18.74 27.03 -10.13
CA PRO A 41 17.79 25.95 -9.81
C PRO A 41 17.11 26.18 -8.47
N LEU A 42 15.78 25.98 -8.40
CA LEU A 42 14.98 26.18 -7.18
C LEU A 42 15.58 25.47 -5.96
N LEU A 43 16.11 24.26 -6.14
CA LEU A 43 16.70 23.45 -5.08
C LEU A 43 17.99 24.05 -4.48
N GLU A 44 18.69 24.94 -5.20
CA GLU A 44 19.81 25.71 -4.64
C GLU A 44 19.34 26.87 -3.75
N LEU A 45 18.09 27.31 -3.92
CA LEU A 45 17.48 28.39 -3.16
C LEU A 45 16.78 27.86 -1.89
N LEU A 46 16.43 26.57 -1.85
CA LEU A 46 15.75 25.96 -0.71
C LEU A 46 16.68 25.79 0.50
N PRO A 47 16.15 25.88 1.73
CA PRO A 47 16.93 25.64 2.94
C PRO A 47 17.42 24.19 2.95
N PRO A 48 18.69 23.93 3.33
CA PRO A 48 19.22 22.59 3.39
C PRO A 48 18.47 21.70 4.39
N PRO A 49 18.51 20.38 4.19
CA PRO A 49 17.81 19.42 5.06
C PRO A 49 18.24 19.44 6.54
N ILE A 50 19.38 20.05 6.87
CA ILE A 50 19.84 20.18 8.27
C ILE A 50 19.00 21.18 9.09
N PHE A 51 18.25 22.06 8.43
CA PHE A 51 17.40 23.04 9.09
C PHE A 51 16.00 22.49 9.30
N GLN A 52 15.44 22.75 10.48
CA GLN A 52 14.03 22.50 10.75
C GLN A 52 13.19 23.62 10.14
N THR A 53 12.48 23.33 9.07
CA THR A 53 11.56 24.27 8.42
C THR A 53 10.14 24.06 8.90
N LYS A 54 9.43 25.15 9.19
CA LYS A 54 7.99 25.14 9.53
C LYS A 54 7.23 26.05 8.58
N ILE A 55 6.06 25.63 8.12
CA ILE A 55 5.21 26.46 7.25
C ILE A 55 3.98 26.88 8.07
N MET A 56 4.08 28.05 8.69
CA MET A 56 3.05 28.55 9.60
C MET A 56 1.87 29.15 8.83
N SER A 57 0.67 28.61 9.06
CA SER A 57 -0.59 29.23 8.65
C SER A 57 -0.87 30.47 9.51
N GLY A 58 -1.76 31.37 9.06
CA GLY A 58 -2.19 32.56 9.82
C GLY A 58 -2.86 32.27 11.18
N LYS A 59 -3.13 30.99 11.49
CA LYS A 59 -3.60 30.50 12.80
C LYS A 59 -2.48 29.90 13.66
N SER A 60 -1.22 30.12 13.30
CA SER A 60 -0.04 29.56 13.95
C SER A 60 0.01 28.02 13.98
N ILE A 61 -0.56 27.39 12.97
CA ILE A 61 -0.52 25.93 12.76
C ILE A 61 0.54 25.64 11.70
N ASP A 62 1.43 24.70 11.97
CA ASP A 62 2.36 24.21 10.96
C ASP A 62 1.60 23.34 9.95
N ILE A 63 1.62 23.75 8.69
CA ILE A 63 0.96 23.03 7.60
C ILE A 63 1.66 21.68 7.37
N LEU A 64 2.97 21.59 7.62
CA LEU A 64 3.71 20.33 7.46
C LEU A 64 3.23 19.26 8.45
N ASP A 65 2.76 19.66 9.64
CA ASP A 65 2.19 18.75 10.63
C ASP A 65 0.78 18.25 10.24
N THR A 66 0.13 18.88 9.26
CA THR A 66 -1.18 18.46 8.73
C THR A 66 -1.10 17.49 7.57
N ILE A 67 0.10 17.32 6.99
CA ILE A 67 0.35 16.40 5.88
C ILE A 67 0.33 14.96 6.42
N SER A 68 -0.26 14.03 5.68
CA SER A 68 -0.26 12.63 6.11
C SER A 68 1.16 12.06 6.10
N SER A 69 1.45 11.10 6.98
CA SER A 69 2.78 10.47 7.05
C SER A 69 3.22 9.87 5.70
N GLY A 70 2.30 9.26 4.96
CA GLY A 70 2.57 8.72 3.63
C GLY A 70 2.93 9.80 2.59
N GLU A 71 2.26 10.95 2.60
CA GLU A 71 2.60 12.08 1.72
C GLU A 71 3.95 12.68 2.09
N MET A 72 4.20 12.86 3.39
CA MET A 72 5.48 13.38 3.88
C MET A 72 6.63 12.46 3.45
N GLN A 73 6.44 11.13 3.54
CA GLN A 73 7.46 10.17 3.15
C GLN A 73 7.69 10.17 1.62
N LEU A 74 6.63 10.31 0.82
CA LEU A 74 6.73 10.48 -0.63
C LEU A 74 7.52 11.75 -1.01
N ILE A 75 7.18 12.90 -0.43
CA ILE A 75 7.88 14.16 -0.67
C ILE A 75 9.34 14.04 -0.23
N THR A 76 9.58 13.50 0.96
CA THR A 76 10.93 13.36 1.54
C THR A 76 11.81 12.43 0.70
N SER A 77 11.28 11.29 0.26
CA SER A 77 12.02 10.32 -0.54
C SER A 77 12.48 10.90 -1.88
N ILE A 78 11.57 11.52 -2.64
CA ILE A 78 11.90 12.15 -3.92
C ILE A 78 12.84 13.34 -3.72
N SER A 79 12.56 14.21 -2.74
CA SER A 79 13.40 15.38 -2.45
C SER A 79 14.82 14.98 -2.07
N SER A 80 14.99 13.89 -1.30
CA SER A 80 16.30 13.36 -0.93
C SER A 80 17.09 12.92 -2.16
N ILE A 81 16.46 12.16 -3.06
CA ILE A 81 17.08 11.72 -4.32
C ILE A 81 17.54 12.93 -5.14
N LEU A 82 16.66 13.92 -5.33
CA LEU A 82 16.96 15.13 -6.09
C LEU A 82 18.08 15.95 -5.45
N TYR A 83 18.08 16.08 -4.12
CA TYR A 83 19.13 16.76 -3.36
C TYR A 83 20.49 16.09 -3.58
N HIS A 84 20.56 14.76 -3.47
CA HIS A 84 21.81 14.03 -3.69
C HIS A 84 22.32 14.14 -5.12
N LEU A 85 21.43 14.01 -6.12
CA LEU A 85 21.80 14.21 -7.52
C LEU A 85 22.27 15.63 -7.81
N SER A 86 21.59 16.64 -7.24
CA SER A 86 21.99 18.04 -7.39
C SER A 86 23.38 18.28 -6.80
N ASN A 87 23.66 17.75 -5.61
CA ASN A 87 25.00 17.86 -5.00
C ASN A 87 26.10 17.23 -5.85
N LEU A 88 25.84 16.08 -6.48
CA LEU A 88 26.79 15.44 -7.39
C LEU A 88 26.99 16.28 -8.66
N ASN A 89 25.93 16.93 -9.14
CA ASN A 89 25.96 17.79 -10.32
C ASN A 89 26.67 19.13 -10.07
N SER A 90 26.64 19.66 -8.83
CA SER A 90 27.23 20.96 -8.48
C SER A 90 28.75 20.96 -8.28
N VAL A 91 29.45 19.83 -8.50
CA VAL A 91 30.91 19.76 -8.32
C VAL A 91 31.60 20.56 -9.42
N GLU A 92 32.16 21.72 -9.04
CA GLU A 92 32.99 22.53 -9.92
C GLU A 92 34.39 21.91 -10.07
N GLU A 93 34.94 22.00 -11.27
CA GLU A 93 36.24 21.42 -11.63
C GLU A 93 37.40 22.29 -11.11
N GLU A 94 37.42 22.57 -9.80
CA GLU A 94 38.54 23.31 -9.20
C GLU A 94 39.78 22.43 -9.10
N LYS A 95 40.72 22.68 -10.01
CA LYS A 95 42.15 22.30 -9.93
C LYS A 95 42.42 20.84 -9.54
N GLY A 96 41.60 19.90 -10.01
CA GLY A 96 41.86 18.46 -9.91
C GLY A 96 41.80 17.87 -8.49
N ILE A 97 41.22 18.59 -7.51
CA ILE A 97 41.04 18.09 -6.14
C ILE A 97 39.74 17.27 -6.03
N LEU A 98 38.71 17.65 -6.79
CA LEU A 98 37.38 17.05 -6.73
C LEU A 98 37.11 16.19 -7.96
N VAL A 99 36.58 14.98 -7.73
CA VAL A 99 36.19 14.04 -8.78
C VAL A 99 34.75 14.31 -9.18
N LYS A 100 34.53 14.44 -10.49
CA LYS A 100 33.21 14.64 -11.08
C LYS A 100 32.60 13.30 -11.49
N TYR A 101 31.32 13.11 -11.16
CA TYR A 101 30.60 11.87 -11.44
C TYR A 101 29.57 12.09 -12.54
N ASN A 102 29.80 11.48 -13.70
CA ASN A 102 28.92 11.65 -14.86
C ASN A 102 27.79 10.62 -14.91
N TYR A 103 27.84 9.59 -14.05
CA TYR A 103 26.85 8.53 -13.98
C TYR A 103 26.47 8.29 -12.52
N ALA A 104 25.17 8.19 -12.26
CA ALA A 104 24.63 7.91 -10.93
C ALA A 104 23.89 6.56 -10.94
N ASN A 105 24.16 5.75 -9.92
CA ASN A 105 23.38 4.56 -9.63
C ASN A 105 22.61 4.77 -8.33
N ILE A 106 21.29 4.70 -8.41
CA ILE A 106 20.38 4.90 -7.28
C ILE A 106 19.86 3.52 -6.89
N ILE A 107 20.01 3.16 -5.62
CA ILE A 107 19.49 1.92 -5.06
C ILE A 107 18.42 2.29 -4.06
N LEU A 108 17.20 1.83 -4.30
CA LEU A 108 16.03 2.07 -3.47
C LEU A 108 15.62 0.72 -2.89
N ASP A 109 15.75 0.59 -1.57
CA ASP A 109 15.36 -0.61 -0.84
C ASP A 109 14.05 -0.32 -0.11
N GLU A 110 12.97 -0.94 -0.58
CA GLU A 110 11.64 -0.89 0.01
C GLU A 110 11.16 0.55 0.30
N ILE A 111 11.46 1.46 -0.63
CA ILE A 111 11.23 2.90 -0.47
C ILE A 111 9.75 3.26 -0.30
N GLU A 112 8.88 2.37 -0.77
CA GLU A 112 7.44 2.46 -0.70
C GLU A 112 6.80 1.80 0.53
N LEU A 113 7.62 1.27 1.45
CA LEU A 113 7.12 0.81 2.75
C LEU A 113 6.36 1.95 3.43
N TYR A 114 5.21 1.63 4.00
CA TYR A 114 4.29 2.57 4.68
C TYR A 114 3.59 3.60 3.78
N PHE A 115 3.81 3.56 2.46
CA PHE A 115 2.99 4.36 1.55
C PHE A 115 1.55 3.86 1.55
N HIS A 116 0.62 4.81 1.44
CA HIS A 116 -0.72 4.49 1.00
C HIS A 116 -0.65 3.84 -0.40
N PRO A 117 -1.46 2.81 -0.73
CA PRO A 117 -1.40 2.13 -2.02
C PRO A 117 -1.45 3.07 -3.23
N GLU A 118 -2.25 4.14 -3.14
CA GLU A 118 -2.33 5.18 -4.18
C GLU A 118 -1.00 5.90 -4.41
N TYR A 119 -0.17 6.06 -3.39
CA TYR A 119 1.17 6.64 -3.54
C TYR A 119 2.16 5.65 -4.13
N GLN A 120 2.06 4.35 -3.79
CA GLN A 120 2.84 3.30 -4.44
C GLN A 120 2.57 3.27 -5.95
N ARG A 121 1.28 3.26 -6.34
CA ARG A 121 0.84 3.27 -7.75
C ARG A 121 1.36 4.47 -8.53
N ASN A 122 1.46 5.64 -7.90
CA ASN A 122 1.90 6.86 -8.58
C ASN A 122 3.41 7.13 -8.42
N TYR A 123 4.16 6.26 -7.74
CA TYR A 123 5.54 6.54 -7.33
C TYR A 123 6.49 6.68 -8.52
N ILE A 124 6.55 5.67 -9.40
CA ILE A 124 7.46 5.66 -10.56
C ILE A 124 7.14 6.83 -11.48
N HIS A 125 5.85 7.09 -11.72
CA HIS A 125 5.42 8.26 -12.50
C HIS A 125 5.94 9.58 -11.91
N ARG A 126 5.78 9.80 -10.60
CA ARG A 126 6.25 11.02 -9.92
C ARG A 126 7.77 11.12 -9.93
N LEU A 127 8.47 10.03 -9.58
CA LEU A 127 9.93 9.98 -9.59
C LEU A 127 10.49 10.37 -10.97
N LEU A 128 9.98 9.76 -12.05
CA LEU A 128 10.43 10.06 -13.40
C LEU A 128 10.06 11.47 -13.85
N LYS A 129 8.88 11.97 -13.47
CA LYS A 129 8.45 13.34 -13.77
C LYS A 129 9.37 14.35 -13.10
N ASP A 130 9.67 14.14 -11.83
CA ASP A 130 10.49 15.06 -11.05
C ASP A 130 11.95 15.00 -11.53
N LEU A 131 12.52 13.81 -11.75
CA LEU A 131 13.86 13.66 -12.34
C LEU A 131 13.99 14.36 -13.71
N LYS A 132 12.95 14.33 -14.55
CA LYS A 132 12.94 15.05 -15.85
C LYS A 132 12.79 16.56 -15.71
N SER A 133 12.11 17.02 -14.67
CA SER A 133 11.90 18.45 -14.41
C SER A 133 13.19 19.15 -13.98
N PHE A 134 14.09 18.42 -13.34
CA PHE A 134 15.41 18.91 -12.95
C PHE A 134 16.42 18.71 -14.08
N LYS A 135 17.27 19.73 -14.28
CA LYS A 135 18.39 19.65 -15.24
C LYS A 135 19.65 19.27 -14.49
N PHE A 136 20.24 18.14 -14.86
CA PHE A 136 21.54 17.68 -14.37
C PHE A 136 22.55 17.72 -15.52
N PRO A 137 23.07 18.90 -15.93
CA PRO A 137 23.95 19.04 -17.07
C PRO A 137 25.19 18.13 -17.01
N GLU A 138 25.65 17.80 -15.81
CA GLU A 138 26.85 17.01 -15.59
C GLU A 138 26.58 15.51 -15.43
N ILE A 139 25.32 15.11 -15.24
CA ILE A 139 24.93 13.70 -15.10
C ILE A 139 24.39 13.22 -16.44
N HIS A 140 25.17 12.41 -17.13
CA HIS A 140 24.83 11.86 -18.45
C HIS A 140 23.89 10.65 -18.37
N GLY A 141 23.86 9.95 -17.25
CA GLY A 141 23.01 8.77 -17.08
C GLY A 141 22.69 8.46 -15.63
N ILE A 142 21.44 8.05 -15.40
CA ILE A 142 20.94 7.61 -14.10
C ILE A 142 20.43 6.18 -14.28
N ASN A 143 20.99 5.26 -13.50
CA ASN A 143 20.47 3.92 -13.33
C ASN A 143 19.72 3.84 -12.00
N ILE A 144 18.56 3.19 -11.99
CA ILE A 144 17.74 3.03 -10.78
C ILE A 144 17.53 1.53 -10.57
N LEU A 145 17.95 1.03 -9.40
CA LEU A 145 17.68 -0.31 -8.92
C LEU A 145 16.68 -0.21 -7.77
N ILE A 146 15.58 -0.95 -7.89
CA ILE A 146 14.51 -0.98 -6.89
C ILE A 146 14.40 -2.40 -6.36
N ILE A 147 14.45 -2.53 -5.04
CA ILE A 147 14.18 -3.76 -4.30
C ILE A 147 12.84 -3.50 -3.60
N SER A 148 11.83 -4.31 -3.89
CA SER A 148 10.46 -3.98 -3.51
C SER A 148 9.58 -5.23 -3.43
N HIS A 149 8.70 -5.26 -2.42
CA HIS A 149 7.57 -6.18 -2.31
C HIS A 149 6.26 -5.60 -2.87
N SER A 150 6.31 -4.45 -3.56
CA SER A 150 5.11 -3.75 -4.05
C SER A 150 4.71 -4.20 -5.46
N PRO A 151 3.50 -4.78 -5.64
CA PRO A 151 3.00 -5.12 -6.97
C PRO A 151 2.72 -3.88 -7.83
N PHE A 152 2.47 -2.74 -7.19
CA PHE A 152 2.21 -1.48 -7.89
C PHE A 152 3.47 -0.97 -8.60
N ILE A 153 4.62 -1.05 -7.93
CA ILE A 153 5.90 -0.67 -8.53
C ILE A 153 6.25 -1.63 -9.67
N LEU A 154 6.04 -2.93 -9.46
CA LEU A 154 6.35 -3.94 -10.46
C LEU A 154 5.48 -3.81 -11.72
N SER A 155 4.22 -3.39 -11.58
CA SER A 155 3.32 -3.08 -12.69
C SER A 155 3.86 -1.98 -13.62
N ASP A 156 4.70 -1.07 -13.14
CA ASP A 156 5.26 0.02 -13.95
C ASP A 156 6.59 -0.35 -14.63
N ILE A 157 7.13 -1.55 -14.36
CA ILE A 157 8.45 -2.00 -14.85
C ILE A 157 8.27 -3.20 -15.78
N PRO A 158 8.82 -3.18 -17.00
CA PRO A 158 8.81 -4.35 -17.89
C PRO A 158 9.60 -5.53 -17.32
N LYS A 159 9.12 -6.75 -17.57
CA LYS A 159 9.71 -8.02 -17.09
C LYS A 159 11.18 -8.17 -17.45
N GLN A 160 11.59 -7.65 -18.61
CA GLN A 160 12.99 -7.70 -19.07
C GLN A 160 13.94 -6.92 -18.16
N ASN A 161 13.39 -6.01 -17.34
CA ASN A 161 14.12 -5.18 -16.40
C ASN A 161 13.86 -5.63 -14.94
N THR A 162 13.29 -6.81 -14.74
CA THR A 162 12.96 -7.34 -13.41
C THR A 162 13.70 -8.64 -13.17
N LEU A 163 14.29 -8.76 -11.98
CA LEU A 163 14.84 -10.02 -11.46
C LEU A 163 13.97 -10.50 -10.30
N PHE A 164 13.30 -11.64 -10.49
CA PHE A 164 12.53 -12.28 -9.43
C PHE A 164 13.42 -13.22 -8.62
N LEU A 165 13.31 -13.14 -7.31
CA LEU A 165 14.11 -13.91 -6.36
C LEU A 165 13.19 -14.73 -5.46
N GLU A 166 13.54 -16.00 -5.28
CA GLU A 166 12.91 -16.93 -4.34
C GLU A 166 14.01 -17.53 -3.44
N VAL A 167 13.65 -17.92 -2.22
CA VAL A 167 14.56 -18.64 -1.32
C VAL A 167 14.30 -20.13 -1.49
N ASP A 168 15.28 -20.86 -2.03
CA ASP A 168 15.28 -22.32 -2.13
C ASP A 168 16.46 -22.88 -1.32
N ASN A 169 16.19 -23.80 -0.39
CA ASN A 169 17.20 -24.44 0.46
C ASN A 169 18.18 -23.47 1.16
N ASN A 170 17.69 -22.32 1.63
CA ASN A 170 18.46 -21.20 2.22
C ASN A 170 19.35 -20.42 1.24
N PHE A 171 19.21 -20.61 -0.06
CA PHE A 171 19.89 -19.82 -1.10
C PHE A 171 18.89 -18.98 -1.89
N SER A 172 19.26 -17.76 -2.24
CA SER A 172 18.49 -16.95 -3.18
C SER A 172 18.71 -17.46 -4.60
N VAL A 173 17.63 -17.89 -5.24
CA VAL A 173 17.61 -18.36 -6.62
C VAL A 173 16.74 -17.43 -7.46
N SER A 174 17.11 -17.27 -8.73
CA SER A 174 16.26 -16.55 -9.68
C SER A 174 15.15 -17.44 -10.16
N LYS A 175 13.94 -16.88 -10.27
CA LYS A 175 12.76 -17.58 -10.77
C LYS A 175 12.21 -16.86 -12.00
N GLU A 176 11.69 -17.63 -12.95
CA GLU A 176 11.01 -17.04 -14.09
C GLU A 176 9.60 -16.61 -13.72
N TYR A 177 9.22 -15.42 -14.16
CA TYR A 177 7.85 -14.96 -14.06
C TYR A 177 6.98 -15.68 -15.10
N PRO A 178 5.83 -16.28 -14.71
CA PRO A 178 5.08 -17.18 -15.57
C PRO A 178 4.33 -16.49 -16.71
N SER A 179 4.01 -15.21 -16.58
CA SER A 179 3.28 -14.43 -17.59
C SER A 179 4.23 -13.72 -18.57
N ASP A 180 3.69 -13.21 -19.68
CA ASP A 180 4.45 -12.61 -20.77
C ASP A 180 5.23 -11.37 -20.32
N ASN A 181 4.59 -10.48 -19.56
CA ASN A 181 5.19 -9.22 -19.13
C ASN A 181 4.46 -8.60 -17.92
N THR A 182 5.21 -8.00 -17.01
CA THR A 182 4.70 -7.32 -15.80
C THR A 182 4.15 -5.92 -16.06
N PHE A 183 4.58 -5.27 -17.14
CA PHE A 183 4.20 -3.89 -17.43
C PHE A 183 2.70 -3.76 -17.73
N GLY A 184 1.97 -3.05 -16.86
CA GLY A 184 0.53 -2.85 -16.95
C GLY A 184 -0.31 -4.08 -16.64
N GLU A 185 0.26 -5.10 -16.02
CA GLU A 185 -0.44 -6.34 -15.67
C GLU A 185 -1.39 -6.15 -14.49
N ASN A 186 -2.37 -7.06 -14.35
CA ASN A 186 -3.29 -7.04 -13.23
C ASN A 186 -2.53 -7.26 -11.91
N ILE A 187 -2.77 -6.40 -10.94
CA ILE A 187 -2.12 -6.44 -9.62
C ILE A 187 -2.35 -7.79 -8.91
N HIS A 188 -3.51 -8.42 -9.07
CA HIS A 188 -3.79 -9.73 -8.50
C HIS A 188 -2.93 -10.83 -9.12
N GLU A 189 -2.67 -10.75 -10.43
CA GLU A 189 -1.77 -11.67 -11.14
C GLU A 189 -0.32 -11.43 -10.70
N ILE A 190 0.11 -10.17 -10.58
CA ILE A 190 1.44 -9.83 -10.05
C ILE A 190 1.60 -10.34 -8.61
N LEU A 191 0.59 -10.17 -7.77
CA LEU A 191 0.59 -10.66 -6.39
C LEU A 191 0.75 -12.18 -6.33
N SER A 192 -0.02 -12.90 -7.14
CA SER A 192 0.01 -14.36 -7.14
C SER A 192 1.31 -14.90 -7.75
N ASN A 193 1.68 -14.39 -8.93
CA ASN A 193 2.76 -14.92 -9.75
C ASN A 193 4.14 -14.32 -9.43
N GLY A 194 4.18 -13.06 -9.01
CA GLY A 194 5.42 -12.29 -8.84
C GLY A 194 5.96 -12.30 -7.42
N PHE A 195 5.08 -12.44 -6.45
CA PHE A 195 5.44 -12.58 -5.03
C PHE A 195 5.22 -14.01 -4.49
N PHE A 196 4.92 -14.95 -5.39
CA PHE A 196 4.80 -16.38 -5.09
C PHE A 196 3.83 -16.67 -3.94
N LEU A 197 2.72 -15.94 -3.88
CA LEU A 197 1.68 -16.21 -2.91
C LEU A 197 1.01 -17.54 -3.25
N GLU A 198 1.10 -18.50 -2.32
CA GLU A 198 0.39 -19.79 -2.46
C GLU A 198 -1.12 -19.59 -2.51
N GLU A 199 -1.62 -18.59 -1.76
CA GLU A 199 -3.06 -18.31 -1.66
C GLU A 199 -3.35 -16.81 -1.53
N THR A 200 -4.49 -16.41 -2.08
CA THR A 200 -5.00 -15.04 -2.06
C THR A 200 -5.98 -14.79 -0.90
N MET A 201 -6.38 -15.85 -0.21
CA MET A 201 -7.26 -15.80 0.96
C MET A 201 -6.43 -15.80 2.25
N GLY A 202 -6.81 -14.95 3.21
CA GLY A 202 -6.16 -14.93 4.52
C GLY A 202 -6.27 -16.27 5.24
N ALA A 203 -5.18 -16.73 5.86
CA ALA A 203 -5.09 -18.05 6.49
C ALA A 203 -6.18 -18.32 7.54
N PHE A 204 -6.62 -17.29 8.28
CA PHE A 204 -7.71 -17.43 9.26
C PHE A 204 -9.08 -17.65 8.59
N ALA A 205 -9.40 -16.89 7.54
CA ALA A 205 -10.63 -17.10 6.80
C ALA A 205 -10.63 -18.49 6.15
N LYS A 206 -9.48 -18.89 5.60
CA LYS A 206 -9.28 -20.22 5.03
C LYS A 206 -9.49 -21.34 6.05
N SER A 207 -8.92 -21.21 7.24
CA SER A 207 -9.09 -22.24 8.27
C SER A 207 -10.55 -22.43 8.66
N LYS A 208 -11.34 -21.34 8.70
CA LYS A 208 -12.77 -21.41 8.97
C LYS A 208 -13.59 -22.03 7.84
N VAL A 209 -13.29 -21.69 6.59
CA VAL A 209 -13.92 -22.35 5.44
C VAL A 209 -13.56 -23.84 5.40
N THR A 210 -12.31 -24.18 5.69
CA THR A 210 -11.83 -25.56 5.74
C THR A 210 -12.53 -26.33 6.86
N GLU A 211 -12.70 -25.74 8.04
CA GLU A 211 -13.44 -26.34 9.17
C GLU A 211 -14.89 -26.71 8.78
N PHE A 212 -15.58 -25.86 8.02
CA PHE A 212 -16.91 -26.15 7.50
C PHE A 212 -16.91 -27.31 6.50
N LEU A 213 -15.98 -27.30 5.53
CA LEU A 213 -15.87 -28.35 4.51
C LEU A 213 -15.47 -29.71 5.11
N GLU A 214 -14.60 -29.70 6.12
CA GLU A 214 -14.24 -30.91 6.87
C GLU A 214 -15.42 -31.44 7.69
N PHE A 215 -16.22 -30.55 8.28
CA PHE A 215 -17.45 -30.93 8.97
C PHE A 215 -18.41 -31.65 8.01
N GLU A 216 -18.63 -31.09 6.81
CA GLU A 216 -19.46 -31.71 5.77
C GLU A 216 -18.94 -33.10 5.38
N LYS A 217 -17.62 -33.24 5.19
CA LYS A 217 -17.01 -34.47 4.68
C LYS A 217 -16.91 -35.61 5.70
N TYR A 218 -16.62 -35.31 6.97
CA TYR A 218 -16.25 -36.33 7.96
C TYR A 218 -17.30 -36.57 9.06
N ASN A 219 -18.27 -35.66 9.26
CA ASN A 219 -19.31 -35.82 10.29
C ASN A 219 -20.68 -36.20 9.68
N GLU A 220 -20.71 -37.27 8.86
CA GLU A 220 -21.91 -37.71 8.14
C GLU A 220 -23.08 -38.20 9.02
N ASP A 221 -22.86 -38.47 10.31
CA ASP A 221 -23.87 -39.07 11.21
C ASP A 221 -24.26 -38.19 12.41
N ASN A 222 -23.79 -36.94 12.50
CA ASN A 222 -23.98 -36.09 13.68
C ASN A 222 -25.06 -35.00 13.50
N LYS A 223 -26.31 -35.41 13.25
CA LYS A 223 -27.50 -34.53 13.11
C LYS A 223 -27.62 -33.49 14.24
N THR A 224 -27.33 -33.88 15.50
CA THR A 224 -27.40 -32.99 16.66
C THR A 224 -26.34 -31.89 16.61
N GLN A 225 -25.09 -32.26 16.31
CA GLN A 225 -23.98 -31.31 16.22
C GLN A 225 -24.16 -30.33 15.06
N TYR A 226 -24.71 -30.79 13.93
CA TYR A 226 -25.05 -29.91 12.82
C TYR A 226 -26.12 -28.90 13.23
N LYS A 227 -27.22 -29.33 13.86
CA LYS A 227 -28.30 -28.43 14.30
C LYS A 227 -27.79 -27.33 15.26
N GLU A 228 -26.83 -27.65 16.13
CA GLU A 228 -26.22 -26.68 17.04
C GLU A 228 -25.29 -25.68 16.33
N ARG A 229 -24.56 -26.13 15.30
CA ARG A 229 -23.57 -25.29 14.59
C ARG A 229 -24.07 -24.67 13.28
N ARG A 230 -25.27 -25.01 12.83
CA ARG A 230 -25.83 -24.52 11.56
C ARG A 230 -25.88 -23.00 11.49
N GLU A 231 -26.26 -22.35 12.59
CA GLU A 231 -26.28 -20.88 12.67
C GLU A 231 -24.87 -20.28 12.56
N GLU A 232 -23.87 -20.90 13.20
CA GLU A 232 -22.46 -20.53 13.07
C GLU A 232 -21.99 -20.61 11.60
N PHE A 233 -22.30 -21.71 10.92
CA PHE A 233 -21.94 -21.91 9.52
C PHE A 233 -22.66 -20.94 8.57
N ALA A 234 -23.95 -20.68 8.78
CA ALA A 234 -24.68 -19.70 7.98
C ALA A 234 -24.07 -18.29 8.12
N ASN A 235 -23.76 -17.89 9.35
CA ASN A 235 -23.10 -16.61 9.62
C ASN A 235 -21.71 -16.54 8.98
N LEU A 236 -20.93 -17.62 9.07
CA LEU A 236 -19.62 -17.71 8.41
C LEU A 236 -19.74 -17.51 6.89
N ILE A 237 -20.69 -18.19 6.25
CA ILE A 237 -20.88 -18.13 4.80
C ILE A 237 -21.31 -16.72 4.36
N ASP A 238 -22.19 -16.07 5.12
CA ASP A 238 -22.64 -14.71 4.82
C ASP A 238 -21.52 -13.65 4.97
N LEU A 239 -20.50 -13.91 5.80
CA LEU A 239 -19.31 -13.06 5.94
C LEU A 239 -18.34 -13.14 4.75
N ILE A 240 -18.42 -14.18 3.92
CA ILE A 240 -17.47 -14.40 2.81
C ILE A 240 -17.71 -13.34 1.73
N GLY A 241 -16.74 -12.48 1.47
CA GLY A 241 -16.87 -11.36 0.53
C GLY A 241 -17.02 -11.78 -0.93
N GLU A 242 -16.44 -12.91 -1.33
CA GLU A 242 -16.47 -13.36 -2.72
C GLU A 242 -17.78 -14.10 -3.05
N ASN A 243 -18.57 -13.55 -3.97
CA ASN A 243 -19.90 -14.08 -4.31
C ASN A 243 -19.87 -15.52 -4.83
N VAL A 244 -18.86 -15.89 -5.61
CA VAL A 244 -18.76 -17.24 -6.19
C VAL A 244 -18.53 -18.26 -5.07
N ILE A 245 -17.53 -18.03 -4.22
CA ILE A 245 -17.24 -18.89 -3.06
C ILE A 245 -18.45 -18.96 -2.13
N ARG A 246 -19.07 -17.81 -1.84
CA ARG A 246 -20.29 -17.75 -1.02
C ARG A 246 -21.40 -18.61 -1.58
N GLN A 247 -21.67 -18.52 -2.89
CA GLN A 247 -22.74 -19.29 -3.52
C GLN A 247 -22.47 -20.80 -3.48
N ILE A 248 -21.22 -21.20 -3.71
CA ILE A 248 -20.79 -22.61 -3.60
C ILE A 248 -21.08 -23.11 -2.18
N LEU A 249 -20.62 -22.39 -1.15
CA LEU A 249 -20.80 -22.81 0.24
C LEU A 249 -22.27 -22.77 0.69
N LYS A 250 -23.09 -21.87 0.14
CA LYS A 250 -24.55 -21.88 0.35
C LYS A 250 -25.19 -23.15 -0.18
N ASN A 251 -24.79 -23.59 -1.38
CA ASN A 251 -25.28 -24.86 -1.93
C ASN A 251 -24.89 -26.04 -1.02
N HIS A 252 -23.64 -26.08 -0.54
CA HIS A 252 -23.19 -27.08 0.43
C HIS A 252 -24.01 -27.04 1.75
N LEU A 253 -24.32 -25.84 2.27
CA LEU A 253 -25.16 -25.70 3.45
C LEU A 253 -26.61 -26.16 3.18
N GLU A 254 -27.17 -25.85 2.01
CA GLU A 254 -28.50 -26.33 1.61
C GLU A 254 -28.55 -27.85 1.48
N ASP A 255 -27.50 -28.48 0.96
CA ASP A 255 -27.38 -29.93 0.88
C ASP A 255 -27.34 -30.57 2.28
N LEU A 256 -26.60 -29.97 3.21
CA LEU A 256 -26.60 -30.38 4.62
C LEU A 256 -27.96 -30.15 5.29
N ASP A 257 -28.61 -29.01 5.02
CA ASP A 257 -29.94 -28.72 5.52
C ASP A 257 -30.94 -29.77 5.02
N ASN A 258 -30.90 -30.13 3.74
CA ASN A 258 -31.75 -31.19 3.17
C ASN A 258 -31.43 -32.57 3.74
N LYS A 259 -30.16 -32.87 4.04
CA LYS A 259 -29.72 -34.16 4.61
C LYS A 259 -30.17 -34.35 6.06
N TYR A 260 -30.11 -33.30 6.88
CA TYR A 260 -30.33 -33.40 8.33
C TYR A 260 -31.68 -32.84 8.81
N PHE A 261 -32.33 -31.96 8.04
CA PHE A 261 -33.71 -31.51 8.29
C PHE A 261 -34.67 -32.25 7.37
N ASP A 262 -35.06 -33.46 7.79
CA ASP A 262 -36.11 -34.20 7.13
C ASP A 262 -37.47 -33.56 7.46
N LYS A 263 -38.13 -32.93 6.48
CA LYS A 263 -39.41 -32.22 6.64
C LYS A 263 -40.50 -33.09 7.30
N LYS A 264 -40.38 -34.43 7.21
CA LYS A 264 -41.31 -35.39 7.83
C LYS A 264 -41.15 -35.49 9.35
N ASP A 265 -39.92 -35.51 9.86
CA ASP A 265 -39.65 -35.61 11.31
C ASP A 265 -40.17 -34.38 12.05
N ASP A 266 -39.92 -33.19 11.48
CA ASP A 266 -40.34 -31.92 12.08
C ASP A 266 -41.88 -31.75 11.99
N LEU A 267 -42.54 -32.20 10.90
CA LEU A 267 -44.00 -32.25 10.80
C LEU A 267 -44.62 -33.23 11.80
N GLU A 268 -44.00 -34.39 12.03
CA GLU A 268 -44.49 -35.38 12.98
C GLU A 268 -44.35 -34.88 14.43
N GLN A 269 -43.24 -34.21 14.76
CA GLN A 269 -43.06 -33.54 16.06
C GLN A 269 -44.05 -32.39 16.28
N ILE A 270 -44.24 -31.53 15.28
CA ILE A 270 -45.21 -30.42 15.36
C ILE A 270 -46.64 -30.97 15.51
N SER A 271 -47.00 -32.03 14.78
CA SER A 271 -48.32 -32.65 14.89
C SER A 271 -48.57 -33.27 16.28
N LYS A 272 -47.55 -33.89 16.90
CA LYS A 272 -47.62 -34.41 18.27
C LYS A 272 -47.79 -33.28 19.29
N GLU A 273 -47.10 -32.16 19.12
CA GLU A 273 -47.21 -31.02 20.03
C GLU A 273 -48.57 -30.30 19.89
N ILE A 274 -49.10 -30.16 18.67
CA ILE A 274 -50.46 -29.65 18.43
C ILE A 274 -51.49 -30.55 19.14
N THR A 275 -51.39 -31.86 18.97
CA THR A 275 -52.30 -32.82 19.61
C THR A 275 -52.24 -32.71 21.15
N ARG A 276 -51.04 -32.54 21.71
CA ARG A 276 -50.84 -32.36 23.15
C ARG A 276 -51.48 -31.05 23.65
N LEU A 277 -51.31 -29.96 22.91
CA LEU A 277 -51.89 -28.65 23.24
C LEU A 277 -53.41 -28.66 23.13
N GLU A 278 -53.99 -29.35 22.16
CA GLU A 278 -55.45 -29.53 22.04
C GLU A 278 -56.03 -30.32 23.22
N ILE A 279 -55.36 -31.39 23.67
CA ILE A 279 -55.76 -32.14 24.87
C ILE A 279 -55.71 -31.24 26.11
N LEU A 280 -54.67 -30.40 26.23
CA LEU A 280 -54.53 -29.47 27.35
C LEU A 280 -55.62 -28.40 27.35
N LYS A 281 -55.94 -27.85 26.17
CA LYS A 281 -57.01 -26.87 25.98
C LYS A 281 -58.37 -27.47 26.39
N LYS A 282 -58.66 -28.69 25.94
CA LYS A 282 -59.92 -29.37 26.29
C LYS A 282 -60.07 -29.62 27.79
N LYS A 283 -58.97 -29.95 28.48
CA LYS A 283 -58.95 -30.08 29.95
C LYS A 283 -59.22 -28.76 30.69
N ILE A 284 -58.92 -27.62 30.07
CA ILE A 284 -59.20 -26.30 30.65
C ILE A 284 -60.64 -25.86 30.34
N GLU A 285 -61.21 -26.26 29.20
CA GLU A 285 -62.61 -25.97 28.83
C GLU A 285 -63.64 -26.84 29.58
N ASP A 286 -63.26 -28.05 30.00
CA ASP A 286 -64.09 -28.98 30.78
C ASP A 286 -63.99 -28.76 32.32
N ALA A 287 -63.25 -27.74 32.78
CA ALA A 287 -63.05 -27.38 34.20
C ALA A 287 -63.85 -26.13 34.59
#